data_AF-A0A842UXD1-F1
#
_entry.id   AF-A0A842UXD1-F1
#
_cell.length_a   1.000
_cell.length_b   1.000
_cell.length_c   1.000
_cell.angle_alpha   90.00
_cell.angle_beta   90.00
_cell.angle_gamma   90.00
#
_symmetry.space_group_name_H-M   'P 1'
#
loop_
_entity.id
_entity.type
_entity.pdbx_description
1 polymer ?
#
loop_
_entity_poly.entity_id
_entity_poly.type
_entity_poly.pdbx_seq_one_letter_code
_entity_poly.pdbx_strand_id
1 'polypeptide(L)'
;MANMKPTSLNTGRSIVPGSRKIISRKRRMRWLGIVAGVVIVGLLVTFGALYLLPGAGQGKRCRDEACIVQAYADCEPAYLEENIEGTTAVVAVQDDCTISKRIEELDPDEPEEVRTLFQGAEMTCIYPEDRLTEDMVTVLASTDYCSGELADSIDDLRLAELTYG
;
A
#
# COMPACT_ATOMS: atom_id res chain seq x y z
N MET A 1 26.64 -58.65 -42.79
CA MET A 1 26.41 -60.10 -42.83
C MET A 1 25.90 -60.54 -41.48
N ALA A 2 24.77 -61.24 -41.50
CA ALA A 2 24.08 -61.75 -40.32
C ALA A 2 24.97 -62.69 -39.49
N ASN A 3 24.80 -62.68 -38.17
CA ASN A 3 24.72 -63.96 -37.49
C ASN A 3 23.85 -63.92 -36.23
N MET A 4 23.06 -64.97 -36.11
CA MET A 4 21.95 -65.18 -35.20
C MET A 4 22.38 -66.11 -34.05
N LYS A 5 21.70 -65.94 -32.91
CA LYS A 5 21.30 -66.96 -31.91
C LYS A 5 22.39 -67.54 -30.99
N PRO A 6 22.04 -68.25 -29.88
CA PRO A 6 20.77 -68.32 -29.12
C PRO A 6 20.89 -68.29 -27.56
N THR A 7 19.76 -68.03 -26.91
CA THR A 7 19.13 -68.76 -25.77
C THR A 7 19.98 -69.44 -24.68
N SER A 8 19.73 -69.11 -23.39
CA SER A 8 19.27 -70.02 -22.30
C SER A 8 19.18 -69.23 -20.97
N LEU A 9 18.02 -69.15 -20.32
CA LEU A 9 17.48 -70.00 -19.24
C LEU A 9 17.81 -69.53 -17.81
N ASN A 10 16.72 -69.29 -17.07
CA ASN A 10 16.51 -69.65 -15.67
C ASN A 10 17.37 -68.96 -14.59
N THR A 11 16.72 -68.20 -13.70
CA THR A 11 16.27 -68.76 -12.42
C THR A 11 15.42 -67.74 -11.67
N GLY A 12 14.19 -68.15 -11.36
CA GLY A 12 13.31 -67.40 -10.48
C GLY A 12 13.88 -67.35 -9.06
N ARG A 13 13.97 -66.14 -8.52
CA ARG A 13 14.13 -65.90 -7.08
C ARG A 13 12.88 -65.19 -6.59
N SER A 14 12.01 -65.94 -5.94
CA SER A 14 10.86 -65.42 -5.20
C SER A 14 11.39 -64.55 -4.06
N ILE A 15 11.26 -63.23 -4.20
CA ILE A 15 11.51 -62.28 -3.12
C ILE A 15 10.18 -62.12 -2.38
N VAL A 16 10.12 -62.67 -1.17
CA VAL A 16 9.01 -62.48 -0.23
C VAL A 16 8.88 -60.98 0.10
N PRO A 17 7.75 -60.32 -0.21
CA PRO A 17 7.55 -58.94 0.19
C PRO A 17 7.27 -58.88 1.69
N GLY A 18 8.29 -58.50 2.46
CA GLY A 18 8.13 -58.13 3.87
C GLY A 18 7.26 -56.87 3.99
N SER A 19 6.03 -57.05 4.43
CA SER A 19 5.04 -55.99 4.75
C SER A 19 5.56 -55.03 5.84
N ARG A 20 6.42 -54.07 5.46
CA ARG A 20 6.82 -52.96 6.32
C ARG A 20 5.83 -51.78 6.18
N LYS A 21 4.99 -51.63 7.22
CA LYS A 21 4.41 -50.37 7.74
C LYS A 21 3.77 -49.42 6.70
N ILE A 22 2.59 -49.77 6.20
CA ILE A 22 1.76 -48.90 5.32
C ILE A 22 0.89 -47.91 6.14
N ILE A 23 0.91 -47.95 7.48
CA ILE A 23 -0.06 -47.23 8.33
C ILE A 23 0.36 -45.77 8.66
N SER A 24 1.60 -45.33 8.41
CA SER A 24 2.03 -43.96 8.78
C SER A 24 1.93 -42.90 7.67
N ARG A 25 1.68 -43.29 6.41
CA ARG A 25 1.65 -42.33 5.27
C ARG A 25 0.40 -41.44 5.26
N LYS A 26 -0.76 -41.94 5.72
CA LYS A 26 -2.02 -41.18 5.71
C LYS A 26 -2.05 -40.04 6.74
N ARG A 27 -1.42 -40.21 7.92
CA ARG A 27 -1.29 -39.13 8.91
C ARG A 27 -0.30 -38.06 8.47
N ARG A 28 0.79 -38.45 7.80
CA ARG A 28 1.78 -37.49 7.26
C ARG A 28 1.20 -36.62 6.13
N MET A 29 0.37 -37.18 5.26
CA MET A 29 -0.31 -36.39 4.22
C MET A 29 -1.30 -35.35 4.78
N ARG A 30 -2.04 -35.69 5.84
CA ARG A 30 -2.96 -34.73 6.49
C ARG A 30 -2.22 -33.56 7.15
N TRP A 31 -1.09 -33.83 7.79
CA TRP A 31 -0.25 -32.79 8.39
C TRP A 31 0.39 -31.86 7.35
N LEU A 32 0.85 -32.41 6.23
CA LEU A 32 1.42 -31.61 5.13
C LEU A 32 0.39 -30.63 4.53
N GLY A 33 -0.88 -31.05 4.39
CA GLY A 33 -1.95 -30.18 3.89
C GLY A 33 -2.26 -29.01 4.83
N ILE A 34 -2.29 -29.26 6.15
CA ILE A 34 -2.55 -28.20 7.14
C ILE A 34 -1.40 -27.19 7.16
N VAL A 35 -0.15 -27.66 7.16
CA VAL A 35 1.03 -26.76 7.15
C VAL A 35 1.05 -25.91 5.88
N ALA A 36 0.81 -26.51 4.71
CA ALA A 36 0.73 -25.77 3.46
C ALA A 36 -0.39 -24.71 3.48
N GLY A 37 -1.57 -25.06 4.01
CA GLY A 37 -2.69 -24.13 4.15
C GLY A 37 -2.36 -22.94 5.06
N VAL A 38 -1.74 -23.18 6.21
CA VAL A 38 -1.32 -22.12 7.14
C VAL A 38 -0.29 -21.19 6.50
N VAL A 39 0.67 -21.73 5.74
CA VAL A 39 1.67 -20.92 5.03
C VAL A 39 1.03 -20.04 3.96
N ILE A 40 0.09 -20.56 3.18
CA ILE A 40 -0.61 -19.80 2.14
C ILE A 40 -1.46 -18.68 2.76
N VAL A 41 -2.23 -18.99 3.80
CA VAL A 41 -3.04 -17.98 4.51
C VAL A 41 -2.14 -16.92 5.15
N GLY A 42 -1.04 -17.34 5.79
CA GLY A 42 -0.05 -16.42 6.34
C GLY A 42 0.51 -15.48 5.29
N LEU A 43 0.92 -16.01 4.12
CA LEU A 43 1.41 -15.21 3.00
C LEU A 43 0.36 -14.20 2.50
N LEU A 44 -0.89 -14.63 2.30
CA LEU A 44 -1.97 -13.75 1.84
C LEU A 44 -2.26 -12.64 2.86
N VAL A 45 -2.23 -12.93 4.15
CA VAL A 45 -2.40 -11.92 5.21
C VAL A 45 -1.21 -10.95 5.22
N THR A 46 0.03 -11.44 5.12
CA THR A 46 1.21 -10.56 5.08
C THR A 46 1.25 -9.69 3.84
N PHE A 47 0.94 -10.24 2.65
CA PHE A 47 0.89 -9.46 1.42
C PHE A 47 -0.29 -8.48 1.45
N GLY A 48 -1.47 -8.90 1.88
CA GLY A 48 -2.63 -8.03 2.03
C GLY A 48 -2.35 -6.86 2.98
N ALA A 49 -1.71 -7.12 4.12
CA ALA A 49 -1.28 -6.07 5.05
C ALA A 49 -0.22 -5.15 4.44
N LEU A 50 0.70 -5.68 3.62
CA LEU A 50 1.70 -4.88 2.91
C LEU A 50 1.08 -3.95 1.85
N TYR A 51 0.01 -4.39 1.18
CA TYR A 51 -0.75 -3.57 0.24
C TYR A 51 -1.68 -2.54 0.93
N LEU A 52 -2.06 -2.79 2.18
CA LEU A 52 -2.87 -1.89 3.01
C LEU A 52 -2.02 -0.90 3.83
N LEU A 53 -0.69 -0.90 3.68
CA LEU A 53 0.18 0.11 4.26
C LEU A 53 0.42 1.23 3.24
N PRO A 54 -0.34 2.34 3.29
CA PRO A 54 -0.04 3.53 2.51
C PRO A 54 1.23 4.19 3.08
N GLY A 55 2.42 3.75 2.67
CA GLY A 55 3.64 4.30 3.25
C GLY A 55 5.00 3.73 2.83
N ALA A 56 5.10 3.00 1.71
CA ALA A 56 6.40 2.48 1.25
C ALA A 56 6.92 3.09 -0.06
N GLY A 57 6.43 4.28 -0.44
CA GLY A 57 7.22 5.22 -1.22
C GLY A 57 8.14 5.96 -0.25
N GLN A 58 9.41 5.56 -0.14
CA GLN A 58 10.39 6.25 0.71
C GLN A 58 10.78 7.59 0.08
N GLY A 59 9.85 8.54 0.07
CA GLY A 59 10.13 9.90 -0.31
C GLY A 59 11.08 10.56 0.69
N LYS A 60 11.86 11.53 0.22
CA LYS A 60 12.70 12.38 1.07
C LYS A 60 11.81 13.15 2.05
N ARG A 61 12.08 13.04 3.35
CA ARG A 61 11.39 13.87 4.35
C ARG A 61 11.86 15.33 4.24
N CYS A 62 10.92 16.23 3.97
CA CYS A 62 11.11 17.66 3.95
C CYS A 62 10.89 18.26 5.35
N ARG A 63 11.61 19.36 5.63
CA ARG A 63 11.51 20.11 6.90
C ARG A 63 10.75 21.43 6.76
N ASP A 64 10.61 21.90 5.53
CA ASP A 64 9.99 23.16 5.16
C ASP A 64 9.30 23.00 3.80
N GLU A 65 8.43 23.95 3.49
CA GLU A 65 7.71 24.02 2.23
C GLU A 65 8.66 24.14 1.04
N ALA A 66 9.76 24.90 1.19
CA ALA A 66 10.78 25.08 0.14
C ALA A 66 11.35 23.75 -0.36
N CYS A 67 11.53 22.77 0.53
CA CYS A 67 11.95 21.43 0.16
C CYS A 67 10.91 20.69 -0.70
N ILE A 68 9.60 20.83 -0.40
CA ILE A 68 8.52 20.23 -1.21
C ILE A 68 8.41 20.90 -2.56
N VAL A 69 8.55 22.23 -2.62
CA VAL A 69 8.61 22.99 -3.88
C VAL A 69 9.68 22.41 -4.79
N GLN A 70 10.89 22.26 -4.25
CA GLN A 70 12.03 21.74 -4.99
C GLN A 70 11.79 20.29 -5.42
N ALA A 71 11.28 19.46 -4.52
CA ALA A 71 10.96 18.07 -4.83
C ALA A 71 9.90 17.95 -5.94
N TYR A 72 8.87 18.80 -5.94
CA TYR A 72 7.87 18.82 -7.00
C TYR A 72 8.47 19.28 -8.34
N ALA A 73 9.30 20.33 -8.33
CA ALA A 73 10.00 20.82 -9.52
C ALA A 73 10.95 19.77 -10.12
N ASP A 74 11.62 18.99 -9.28
CA ASP A 74 12.51 17.90 -9.69
C ASP A 74 11.75 16.58 -9.95
N CYS A 75 10.44 16.54 -9.69
CA CYS A 75 9.61 15.33 -9.68
C CYS A 75 10.23 14.19 -8.85
N GLU A 76 10.75 14.54 -7.68
CA GLU A 76 11.30 13.60 -6.71
C GLU A 76 10.27 13.32 -5.59
N PRO A 77 10.04 12.05 -5.24
CA PRO A 77 9.16 11.73 -4.12
C PRO A 77 9.67 12.34 -2.82
N ALA A 78 8.81 13.12 -2.17
CA ALA A 78 9.11 13.77 -0.90
C ALA A 78 7.84 13.96 -0.08
N TYR A 79 7.97 14.14 1.23
CA TYR A 79 6.83 14.44 2.09
C TYR A 79 7.18 15.44 3.19
N LEU A 80 6.23 16.29 3.52
CA LEU A 80 6.26 17.25 4.61
C LEU A 80 5.09 16.95 5.53
N GLU A 81 5.37 16.88 6.82
CA GLU A 81 4.40 16.65 7.87
C GLU A 81 4.32 17.94 8.69
N GLU A 82 3.14 18.53 8.74
CA GLU A 82 2.88 19.78 9.44
C GLU A 82 1.84 19.56 10.53
N ASN A 83 2.11 20.10 11.71
CA ASN A 83 1.15 20.12 12.81
C ASN A 83 0.64 21.55 12.97
N ILE A 84 -0.64 21.76 12.68
CA ILE A 84 -1.34 23.03 12.77
C ILE A 84 -2.42 22.88 13.82
N GLU A 85 -2.24 23.52 14.97
CA GLU A 85 -3.22 23.52 16.07
C GLU A 85 -3.72 22.11 16.44
N GLY A 86 -2.80 21.15 16.58
CA GLY A 86 -3.15 19.77 16.94
C GLY A 86 -3.59 18.89 15.77
N THR A 87 -3.83 19.46 14.59
CA THR A 87 -4.09 18.72 13.34
C THR A 87 -2.78 18.41 12.62
N THR A 88 -2.53 17.14 12.33
CA THR A 88 -1.37 16.66 11.57
C THR A 88 -1.78 16.43 10.11
N ALA A 89 -1.26 17.25 9.21
CA ALA A 89 -1.41 17.13 7.77
C ALA A 89 -0.11 16.66 7.13
N VAL A 90 -0.22 15.81 6.11
CA VAL A 90 0.91 15.34 5.31
C VAL A 90 0.71 15.79 3.87
N VAL A 91 1.70 16.49 3.34
CA VAL A 91 1.80 16.89 1.94
C VAL A 91 2.91 16.06 1.31
N ALA A 92 2.60 15.32 0.25
CA ALA A 92 3.56 14.42 -0.40
C ALA A 92 3.61 14.64 -1.91
N VAL A 93 4.81 14.69 -2.48
CA VAL A 93 5.05 14.60 -3.92
C VAL A 93 5.15 13.12 -4.29
N GLN A 94 4.35 12.68 -5.25
CA GLN A 94 4.32 11.30 -5.74
C GLN A 94 5.24 11.09 -6.96
N ASP A 95 5.47 9.83 -7.32
CA ASP A 95 6.32 9.43 -8.46
C ASP A 95 5.81 9.97 -9.82
N ASP A 96 4.53 10.33 -9.91
CA ASP A 96 3.89 10.89 -11.11
C ASP A 96 3.86 12.42 -11.14
N CYS A 97 4.69 13.06 -10.32
CA CYS A 97 4.75 14.52 -10.14
C CYS A 97 3.40 15.12 -9.71
N THR A 98 2.58 14.38 -8.96
CA THR A 98 1.37 14.92 -8.33
C THR A 98 1.59 15.21 -6.85
N ILE A 99 0.79 16.10 -6.27
CA ILE A 99 0.82 16.37 -4.83
C ILE A 99 -0.36 15.65 -4.18
N SER A 100 -0.10 14.75 -3.24
CA SER A 100 -1.12 14.23 -2.31
C SER A 100 -1.13 15.06 -1.03
N LYS A 101 -2.32 15.35 -0.51
CA LYS A 101 -2.52 15.94 0.82
C LYS A 101 -3.43 15.03 1.63
N ARG A 102 -3.02 14.67 2.83
CA ARG A 102 -3.77 13.79 3.73
C ARG A 102 -3.80 14.34 5.14
N ILE A 103 -4.94 14.25 5.82
CA ILE A 103 -5.01 14.50 7.26
C ILE A 103 -4.78 13.18 8.00
N GLU A 104 -3.70 13.08 8.77
CA GLU A 104 -3.41 11.86 9.54
C GLU A 104 -4.08 11.88 10.90
N GLU A 105 -4.03 13.03 11.57
CA GLU A 105 -4.54 13.21 12.92
C GLU A 105 -5.22 14.57 13.02
N LEU A 106 -6.30 14.65 13.79
CA LEU A 106 -7.01 15.89 14.10
C LEU A 106 -6.94 16.12 15.60
N ASP A 107 -7.09 17.37 16.01
CA ASP A 107 -7.17 17.69 17.43
C ASP A 107 -8.31 16.89 18.09
N PRO A 108 -8.08 16.22 19.23
CA PRO A 108 -9.11 15.45 19.91
C PRO A 108 -10.31 16.29 20.39
N ASP A 109 -10.17 17.61 20.50
CA ASP A 109 -11.22 18.55 20.89
C ASP A 109 -12.16 18.90 19.71
N GLU A 110 -11.82 18.52 18.47
CA GLU A 110 -12.70 18.67 17.31
C GLU A 110 -13.98 17.81 17.43
N PRO A 111 -15.14 18.30 16.95
CA PRO A 111 -16.38 17.53 16.94
C PRO A 111 -16.23 16.17 16.24
N GLU A 112 -16.96 15.15 16.71
CA GLU A 112 -16.90 13.80 16.15
C GLU A 112 -17.27 13.78 14.66
N GLU A 113 -18.20 14.64 14.25
CA GLU A 113 -18.60 14.80 12.85
C GLU A 113 -17.43 15.30 11.99
N VAL A 114 -16.67 16.29 12.47
CA VAL A 114 -15.49 16.83 11.77
C VAL A 114 -14.41 15.76 11.68
N ARG A 115 -14.12 15.08 12.79
CA ARG A 115 -13.12 14.02 12.81
C ARG A 115 -13.47 12.88 11.85
N THR A 116 -14.74 12.51 11.77
CA THR A 116 -15.21 11.46 10.85
C THR A 116 -15.08 11.86 9.39
N LEU A 117 -15.26 13.14 9.07
CA LEU A 117 -15.15 13.66 7.71
C LEU A 117 -13.71 13.81 7.24
N PHE A 118 -12.82 14.26 8.13
CA PHE A 118 -11.47 14.68 7.74
C PHE A 118 -10.38 13.66 8.09
N GLN A 119 -10.53 12.83 9.12
CA GLN A 119 -9.46 11.95 9.57
C GLN A 119 -9.19 10.84 8.55
N GLY A 120 -7.98 10.82 7.99
CA GLY A 120 -7.57 9.89 6.95
C GLY A 120 -8.01 10.27 5.55
N ALA A 121 -8.81 11.33 5.39
CA ALA A 121 -9.22 11.81 4.09
C ALA A 121 -8.01 12.34 3.31
N GLU A 122 -8.01 12.08 2.00
CA GLU A 122 -6.93 12.39 1.08
C GLU A 122 -7.45 13.15 -0.14
N MET A 123 -6.63 14.03 -0.69
CA MET A 123 -6.83 14.63 -2.01
C MET A 123 -5.54 14.56 -2.82
N THR A 124 -5.69 14.51 -4.14
CA THR A 124 -4.60 14.62 -5.11
C THR A 124 -4.75 15.91 -5.90
N CYS A 125 -3.69 16.69 -5.96
CA CYS A 125 -3.62 17.98 -6.63
C CYS A 125 -2.67 17.91 -7.83
N ILE A 126 -3.12 18.48 -8.97
CA ILE A 126 -2.37 18.54 -10.22
C ILE A 126 -2.22 20.00 -10.59
N TYR A 127 -1.09 20.60 -10.22
CA TYR A 127 -0.82 22.00 -10.49
C TYR A 127 -0.07 22.16 -11.82
N PRO A 128 -0.46 23.13 -12.68
CA PRO A 128 0.29 23.42 -13.89
C PRO A 128 1.66 24.06 -13.54
N GLU A 129 2.68 23.77 -14.35
CA GLU A 129 4.08 24.16 -14.07
C GLU A 129 4.28 25.67 -13.88
N ASP A 130 3.48 26.49 -14.56
CA ASP A 130 3.57 27.96 -14.51
C ASP A 130 3.14 28.54 -13.16
N ARG A 131 2.33 27.81 -12.38
CA ARG A 131 1.83 28.24 -11.06
C ARG A 131 2.78 27.99 -9.91
N LEU A 132 3.85 27.22 -10.12
CA LEU A 132 4.86 26.94 -9.08
C LEU A 132 5.78 28.14 -8.80
N THR A 133 5.67 29.21 -9.58
CA THR A 133 6.48 30.42 -9.44
C THR A 133 5.82 31.48 -8.54
N GLU A 134 4.51 31.37 -8.31
CA GLU A 134 3.78 32.19 -7.36
C GLU A 134 3.91 31.61 -5.94
N ASP A 135 3.65 32.44 -4.92
CA ASP A 135 3.76 32.11 -3.50
C ASP A 135 3.14 30.74 -3.20
N MET A 136 3.99 29.70 -3.10
CA MET A 136 3.54 28.32 -3.16
C MET A 136 2.70 27.96 -1.93
N VAL A 137 2.79 28.74 -0.86
CA VAL A 137 1.88 28.70 0.30
C VAL A 137 0.43 28.88 -0.15
N THR A 138 0.17 29.83 -1.04
CA THR A 138 -1.17 30.10 -1.56
C THR A 138 -1.65 28.97 -2.46
N VAL A 139 -0.75 28.38 -3.25
CA VAL A 139 -1.05 27.26 -4.14
C VAL A 139 -1.35 25.98 -3.34
N LEU A 140 -0.53 25.69 -2.32
CA LEU A 140 -0.73 24.58 -1.38
C LEU A 140 -1.98 24.78 -0.51
N ALA A 141 -2.39 26.00 -0.24
CA ALA A 141 -3.67 26.29 0.43
C ALA A 141 -4.89 26.18 -0.50
N SER A 142 -4.71 26.29 -1.82
CA SER A 142 -5.82 26.18 -2.79
C SER A 142 -6.23 24.72 -3.01
N THR A 143 -7.55 24.52 -3.12
CA THR A 143 -8.21 23.27 -3.50
C THR A 143 -8.62 23.23 -4.97
N ASP A 144 -8.45 24.31 -5.73
CA ASP A 144 -8.98 24.46 -7.10
C ASP A 144 -8.44 23.43 -8.10
N TYR A 145 -7.26 22.89 -7.81
CA TYR A 145 -6.55 21.90 -8.64
C TYR A 145 -6.52 20.51 -7.99
N CYS A 146 -7.31 20.32 -6.94
CA CYS A 146 -7.33 19.10 -6.15
C CYS A 146 -8.63 18.32 -6.40
N SER A 147 -8.55 17.01 -6.27
CA SER A 147 -9.72 16.12 -6.28
C SER A 147 -9.52 15.00 -5.26
N GLY A 148 -10.62 14.51 -4.69
CA GLY A 148 -10.61 13.48 -3.66
C GLY A 148 -11.50 13.84 -2.47
N GLU A 149 -11.64 12.89 -1.55
CA GLU A 149 -12.55 12.98 -0.39
C GLU A 149 -12.28 14.21 0.48
N LEU A 150 -11.00 14.56 0.67
CA LEU A 150 -10.63 15.74 1.44
C LEU A 150 -11.01 17.05 0.72
N ALA A 151 -10.93 17.09 -0.61
CA ALA A 151 -11.33 18.27 -1.39
C ALA A 151 -12.85 18.48 -1.33
N ASP A 152 -13.62 17.40 -1.54
CA ASP A 152 -15.08 17.42 -1.47
C ASP A 152 -15.57 17.91 -0.08
N SER A 153 -14.95 17.41 0.99
CA SER A 153 -15.29 17.80 2.37
C SER A 153 -15.00 19.28 2.67
N ILE A 154 -13.93 19.85 2.10
CA ILE A 154 -13.61 21.29 2.24
C ILE A 154 -14.65 22.15 1.51
N ASP A 155 -15.04 21.74 0.30
CA ASP A 155 -16.04 22.49 -0.48
C ASP A 155 -17.42 22.47 0.19
N ASP A 156 -17.81 21.34 0.77
CA ASP A 156 -19.04 21.22 1.55
C ASP A 156 -19.05 22.17 2.77
N LEU A 157 -17.93 22.27 3.50
CA LEU A 157 -17.79 23.23 4.60
C LEU A 157 -17.89 24.69 4.14
N ARG A 158 -17.23 25.04 3.03
CA ARG A 158 -17.28 26.38 2.44
C ARG A 158 -18.70 26.77 2.05
N LEU A 159 -19.46 25.84 1.48
CA LEU A 159 -20.86 26.05 1.11
C LEU A 159 -21.75 26.21 2.36
N ALA A 160 -21.48 25.48 3.43
CA ALA A 160 -22.20 25.63 4.70
C ALA A 160 -21.99 27.03 5.30
N GLU A 161 -20.75 27.55 5.27
CA GLU A 161 -20.45 28.91 5.78
C GLU A 161 -21.21 29.99 5.00
N LEU A 162 -21.29 29.87 3.67
CA LEU A 162 -22.02 30.83 2.83
C LEU A 162 -23.55 30.82 3.02
N THR A 163 -24.11 29.72 3.50
CA THR A 163 -25.56 29.55 3.66
C THR A 163 -26.07 29.92 5.05
N TYR A 164 -25.21 29.85 6.06
CA TYR A 164 -25.58 30.10 7.46
C TYR A 164 -24.80 31.25 8.13
N GLY A 165 -23.81 31.84 7.46
CA GLY A 165 -22.99 32.97 7.93
C GLY A 165 -23.55 34.36 7.63
#